data_AF-A0A661PSC8-F1
#
_entry.id   AF-A0A661PSC8-F1
#
_cell.length_a   1.000
_cell.length_b   1.000
_cell.length_c   1.000
_cell.angle_alpha   90.00
_cell.angle_beta   90.00
_cell.angle_gamma   90.00
#
_symmetry.space_group_name_H-M   'P 1'
#
loop_
_entity.id
_entity.type
_entity.pdbx_description
1 polymer ?
#
loop_
_entity_poly.entity_id
_entity_poly.type
_entity_poly.pdbx_seq_one_letter_code
_entity_poly.pdbx_strand_id
1 'polypeptide(L)'
;LSDLHSGVDSANQGASAGKLSGAYNLGTTASPVSLTSTNVTQLFVDCATVLSEQKVPMQNRWILIPPAVENLLLKSDIIKANEMGDDVSELRKGVISRNIAGFKVYRTTLLPRLGSGSDVDPVLFGRNDAVLFGLVLTENEILRSEKTFANIARGLQLFGKKVIRPEALGVAMVQVS
;
A
#
# COMPACT_ATOMS: atom_id res chain seq x y z
N LEU A 1 -8.31 5.40 6.13
CA LEU A 1 -7.54 4.23 5.61
C LEU A 1 -7.65 3.06 6.59
N SER A 2 -7.88 3.33 7.87
CA SER A 2 -8.33 2.38 8.90
C SER A 2 -9.40 1.38 8.41
N ASP A 3 -10.42 1.86 7.70
CA ASP A 3 -11.56 1.00 7.31
C ASP A 3 -11.22 0.05 6.14
N LEU A 4 -10.11 0.31 5.43
CA LEU A 4 -9.61 -0.65 4.44
C LEU A 4 -8.89 -1.81 5.12
N HIS A 5 -8.21 -1.55 6.24
CA HIS A 5 -7.54 -2.59 7.04
C HIS A 5 -8.56 -3.57 7.65
N SER A 6 -9.71 -3.10 8.13
CA SER A 6 -10.77 -3.98 8.63
C SER A 6 -11.50 -4.79 7.55
N GLY A 7 -11.35 -4.42 6.27
CA GLY A 7 -11.96 -5.11 5.13
C GLY A 7 -11.05 -6.16 4.46
N VAL A 8 -9.84 -6.38 4.99
CA VAL A 8 -8.87 -7.35 4.47
C VAL A 8 -9.29 -8.78 4.85
N ASP A 9 -9.04 -9.75 3.97
CA ASP A 9 -9.21 -11.16 4.32
C ASP A 9 -8.29 -11.53 5.50
N SER A 10 -8.84 -12.23 6.49
CA SER A 10 -8.09 -12.78 7.63
C SER A 10 -6.84 -13.56 7.25
N ALA A 11 -6.82 -14.21 6.07
CA ALA A 11 -5.67 -14.96 5.57
C ALA A 11 -4.58 -14.08 4.93
N ASN A 12 -4.83 -12.78 4.73
CA ASN A 12 -3.91 -11.83 4.11
C ASN A 12 -3.38 -10.79 5.12
N GLN A 13 -3.44 -11.10 6.41
CA GLN A 13 -2.96 -10.26 7.51
C GLN A 13 -2.49 -11.12 8.69
N GLY A 14 -1.67 -10.53 9.57
CA GLY A 14 -1.25 -11.17 10.81
C GLY A 14 -0.03 -12.09 10.70
N ALA A 15 0.28 -12.79 11.79
CA ALA A 15 1.47 -13.62 11.93
C ALA A 15 1.41 -14.99 11.21
N SER A 16 0.24 -15.36 10.71
CA SER A 16 -0.02 -16.64 10.02
C SER A 16 -0.77 -16.40 8.71
N ALA A 17 -0.28 -15.46 7.91
CA ALA A 17 -0.83 -15.17 6.60
C ALA A 17 -0.51 -16.29 5.59
N GLY A 18 -1.35 -16.42 4.57
CA GLY A 18 -1.32 -17.50 3.59
C GLY A 18 -2.55 -18.41 3.77
N LYS A 19 -3.41 -18.46 2.76
CA LYS A 19 -4.65 -19.26 2.79
C LYS A 19 -4.37 -20.77 2.83
N LEU A 20 -3.27 -21.21 2.24
CA LEU A 20 -2.90 -22.62 2.22
C LEU A 20 -1.81 -22.95 3.24
N SER A 21 -0.80 -22.10 3.37
CA SER A 21 0.37 -22.39 4.21
C SER A 21 0.26 -21.86 5.64
N GLY A 22 -0.40 -20.71 5.85
CA GLY A 22 -0.41 -20.00 7.13
C GLY A 22 0.98 -19.67 7.67
N ALA A 23 2.01 -19.68 6.82
CA ALA A 23 3.42 -19.67 7.23
C ALA A 23 4.05 -18.26 7.21
N TYR A 24 3.37 -17.28 6.62
CA TYR A 24 3.94 -15.95 6.39
C TYR A 24 3.61 -15.01 7.53
N ASN A 25 4.64 -14.40 8.13
CA ASN A 25 4.45 -13.41 9.18
C ASN A 25 4.39 -12.01 8.56
N LEU A 26 3.18 -11.46 8.43
CA LEU A 26 2.95 -10.09 7.99
C LEU A 26 2.83 -9.11 9.17
N GLY A 27 3.05 -9.56 10.40
CA GLY A 27 2.98 -8.73 11.60
C GLY A 27 1.55 -8.42 12.05
N THR A 28 1.43 -8.03 13.31
CA THR A 28 0.18 -7.55 13.93
C THR A 28 0.41 -6.16 14.52
N THR A 29 -0.65 -5.45 14.88
CA THR A 29 -0.53 -4.14 15.55
C THR A 29 0.18 -4.22 16.91
N ALA A 30 0.21 -5.40 17.55
CA ALA A 30 0.90 -5.64 18.81
C ALA A 30 2.32 -6.20 18.64
N SER A 31 2.60 -6.84 17.50
CA SER A 31 3.91 -7.41 17.17
C SER A 31 4.18 -7.17 15.67
N PRO A 32 4.69 -5.97 15.33
CA PRO A 32 5.02 -5.61 13.96
C PRO A 32 6.30 -6.33 13.49
N VAL A 33 6.44 -6.50 12.17
CA VAL A 33 7.68 -7.03 11.58
C VAL A 33 8.75 -5.95 11.60
N SER A 34 9.83 -6.17 12.34
CA SER A 34 11.00 -5.27 12.35
C SER A 34 11.76 -5.38 11.03
N LEU A 35 11.76 -4.31 10.24
CA LEU A 35 12.40 -4.24 8.93
C LEU A 35 13.83 -3.70 9.02
N THR A 36 14.72 -4.37 8.30
CA THR A 36 16.13 -4.02 8.06
C THR A 36 16.42 -4.11 6.55
N SER A 37 17.58 -3.63 6.10
CA SER A 37 17.98 -3.70 4.68
C SER A 37 18.09 -5.14 4.12
N THR A 38 18.18 -6.15 4.98
CA THR A 38 18.34 -7.56 4.58
C THR A 38 17.00 -8.29 4.47
N ASN A 39 16.02 -7.98 5.32
CA ASN A 39 14.74 -8.70 5.35
C ASN A 39 13.62 -8.02 4.55
N VAL A 40 13.81 -6.75 4.15
CA VAL A 40 12.81 -5.99 3.42
C VAL A 40 12.39 -6.71 2.15
N THR A 41 13.34 -7.31 1.43
CA THR A 41 13.10 -8.06 0.19
C THR A 41 12.25 -9.31 0.41
N GLN A 42 12.51 -10.02 1.52
CA GLN A 42 11.76 -11.21 1.92
C GLN A 42 10.29 -10.85 2.20
N LEU A 43 10.03 -9.73 2.88
CA LEU A 43 8.66 -9.27 3.12
C LEU A 43 7.89 -9.06 1.81
N PHE A 44 8.49 -8.48 0.77
CA PHE A 44 7.81 -8.29 -0.52
C PHE A 44 7.49 -9.62 -1.21
N VAL A 45 8.41 -10.60 -1.13
CA VAL A 45 8.19 -11.93 -1.66
C VAL A 45 7.07 -12.64 -0.90
N ASP A 46 7.05 -12.54 0.43
CA ASP A 46 6.00 -13.10 1.28
C ASP A 46 4.62 -12.45 0.98
N CYS A 47 4.57 -11.14 0.74
CA CYS A 47 3.34 -10.48 0.27
C CYS A 47 2.89 -11.02 -1.11
N ALA A 48 3.84 -11.31 -2.01
CA ALA A 48 3.54 -11.82 -3.34
C ALA A 48 3.02 -13.26 -3.31
N THR A 49 3.56 -14.10 -2.42
CA THR A 49 3.13 -15.50 -2.25
C THR A 49 1.75 -15.56 -1.59
N VAL A 50 1.48 -14.75 -0.57
CA VAL A 50 0.15 -14.67 0.07
C VAL A 50 -0.96 -14.38 -0.94
N LEU A 51 -0.77 -13.39 -1.83
CA LEU A 51 -1.74 -13.12 -2.91
C LEU A 51 -1.81 -14.24 -3.96
N SER A 52 -0.70 -14.93 -4.21
CA SER A 52 -0.66 -16.06 -5.17
C SER A 52 -1.37 -17.29 -4.64
N GLU A 53 -1.32 -17.56 -3.33
CA GLU A 53 -2.11 -18.60 -2.66
C GLU A 53 -3.61 -18.33 -2.76
N GLN A 54 -4.01 -17.05 -2.73
CA GLN A 54 -5.39 -16.62 -2.97
C GLN A 54 -5.80 -16.70 -4.45
N LYS A 55 -4.92 -17.19 -5.34
CA LYS A 55 -5.10 -17.28 -6.79
C LYS A 55 -5.36 -15.93 -7.45
N VAL A 56 -4.88 -14.84 -6.86
CA VAL A 56 -4.97 -13.50 -7.44
C VAL A 56 -3.99 -13.41 -8.62
N PRO A 57 -4.40 -12.92 -9.80
CA PRO A 57 -3.48 -12.76 -10.92
C PRO A 57 -2.26 -11.87 -10.59
N MET A 58 -1.11 -12.15 -11.21
CA MET A 58 0.12 -11.37 -10.99
C MET A 58 0.08 -9.98 -11.64
N GLN A 59 -0.76 -9.79 -12.66
CA GLN A 59 -0.88 -8.52 -13.36
C GLN A 59 -1.59 -7.46 -12.51
N ASN A 60 -1.11 -6.21 -12.61
CA ASN A 60 -1.69 -5.03 -11.94
C ASN A 60 -1.74 -5.11 -10.41
N ARG A 61 -0.82 -5.87 -9.81
CA ARG A 61 -0.61 -5.82 -8.37
C ARG A 61 0.14 -4.55 -7.97
N TRP A 62 -0.24 -3.98 -6.84
CA TRP A 62 0.34 -2.76 -6.28
C TRP A 62 0.67 -2.96 -4.81
N ILE A 63 1.62 -2.17 -4.33
CA ILE A 63 1.98 -2.09 -2.91
C ILE A 63 2.25 -0.63 -2.54
N LEU A 64 1.64 -0.15 -1.45
CA LEU A 64 1.88 1.17 -0.88
C LEU A 64 2.81 1.04 0.31
N ILE A 65 3.90 1.79 0.27
CA ILE A 65 4.92 1.78 1.31
C ILE A 65 5.16 3.17 1.91
N PRO A 66 5.54 3.24 3.20
CA PRO A 66 6.03 4.45 3.83
C PRO A 66 7.41 4.85 3.27
N PRO A 67 7.79 6.14 3.34
CA PRO A 67 9.12 6.60 2.92
C PRO A 67 10.27 5.95 3.71
N ALA A 68 10.04 5.55 4.96
CA ALA A 68 11.06 4.91 5.79
C ALA A 68 11.44 3.51 5.27
N VAL A 69 10.44 2.73 4.86
CA VAL A 69 10.63 1.40 4.25
C VAL A 69 11.32 1.51 2.89
N GLU A 70 11.02 2.56 2.14
CA GLU A 70 11.70 2.81 0.87
C GLU A 70 13.18 3.14 1.04
N ASN A 71 13.55 3.92 2.06
CA ASN A 71 14.95 4.19 2.35
C ASN A 71 15.74 2.89 2.64
N LEU A 72 15.13 1.94 3.35
CA LEU A 72 15.71 0.62 3.56
C LEU A 72 15.79 -0.19 2.25
N LEU A 73 14.76 -0.10 1.40
CA LEU A 73 14.74 -0.77 0.11
C LEU A 73 15.82 -0.24 -0.83
N LEU A 74 16.06 1.08 -0.86
CA LEU A 74 17.13 1.66 -1.66
C LEU A 74 18.53 1.29 -1.15
N LYS A 75 18.66 1.01 0.15
CA LYS A 75 19.92 0.50 0.73
C LYS A 75 20.11 -1.00 0.55
N SER A 76 19.04 -1.72 0.19
CA SER A 76 19.09 -3.17 -0.02
C SER A 76 19.78 -3.54 -1.33
N ASP A 77 20.23 -4.80 -1.43
CA ASP A 77 21.00 -5.30 -2.57
C ASP A 77 20.23 -5.34 -3.91
N ILE A 78 18.93 -5.01 -3.91
CA ILE A 78 18.10 -4.89 -5.13
C ILE A 78 18.66 -3.84 -6.10
N ILE A 79 19.20 -2.73 -5.60
CA ILE A 79 19.81 -1.71 -6.48
C ILE A 79 21.02 -2.29 -7.21
N LYS A 80 21.85 -3.09 -6.53
CA LYS A 80 23.06 -3.68 -7.13
C LYS A 80 22.72 -4.74 -8.19
N ALA A 81 21.63 -5.49 -8.01
CA ALA A 81 21.19 -6.48 -8.99
C ALA A 81 20.52 -5.83 -10.23
N ASN A 82 19.80 -4.73 -10.04
CA ASN A 82 19.14 -4.00 -11.13
C ASN A 82 20.12 -3.18 -11.99
N GLU A 83 21.28 -2.81 -11.44
CA GLU A 83 22.38 -2.19 -12.21
C GLU A 83 23.11 -3.15 -13.18
N MET A 84 22.83 -4.46 -13.14
CA MET A 84 23.50 -5.45 -14.00
C MET A 84 22.74 -5.82 -15.29
N GLY A 85 21.56 -5.24 -15.59
CA GLY A 85 20.69 -5.81 -16.62
C GLY A 85 19.65 -4.96 -17.36
N ASP A 86 19.55 -3.63 -17.18
CA ASP A 86 18.78 -2.80 -18.12
C ASP A 86 19.22 -1.32 -18.11
N ASP A 87 19.36 -0.75 -19.31
CA ASP A 87 20.25 0.38 -19.65
C ASP A 87 19.60 1.77 -19.48
N VAL A 88 18.62 1.91 -18.57
CA VAL A 88 18.01 3.21 -18.27
C VAL A 88 17.82 3.45 -16.78
N SER A 89 18.95 3.63 -16.08
CA SER A 89 19.15 4.50 -14.90
C SER A 89 17.86 4.87 -14.12
N GLU A 90 17.29 3.89 -13.42
CA GLU A 90 16.16 4.12 -12.50
C GLU A 90 16.58 4.95 -11.29
N LEU A 91 17.86 4.86 -10.89
CA LEU A 91 18.49 5.69 -9.86
C LEU A 91 18.43 7.19 -10.16
N ARG A 92 18.49 7.59 -11.44
CA ARG A 92 18.54 9.01 -11.84
C ARG A 92 17.16 9.67 -11.84
N LYS A 93 16.07 8.88 -11.90
CA LYS A 93 14.70 9.40 -11.86
C LYS A 93 14.11 9.47 -10.45
N GLY A 94 14.81 8.97 -9.43
CA GLY A 94 14.26 8.89 -8.07
C GLY A 94 12.99 8.05 -7.99
N VAL A 95 12.78 7.15 -8.96
CA VAL A 95 11.63 6.26 -9.05
C VAL A 95 12.12 4.86 -8.73
N ILE A 96 11.54 4.26 -7.70
CA ILE A 96 11.77 2.86 -7.32
C ILE A 96 11.55 1.98 -8.55
N SER A 97 12.44 1.01 -8.75
CA SER A 97 12.32 -0.04 -9.77
C SER A 97 10.88 -0.53 -9.89
N ARG A 98 10.34 -0.39 -11.10
CA ARG A 98 8.89 -0.38 -11.33
C ARG A 98 8.20 -1.71 -10.99
N ASN A 99 8.96 -2.80 -10.87
CA ASN A 99 8.47 -4.15 -10.62
C ASN A 99 9.35 -4.88 -9.59
N ILE A 100 9.09 -4.70 -8.29
CA ILE A 100 9.71 -5.52 -7.23
C ILE A 100 8.77 -6.67 -6.90
N ALA A 101 9.23 -7.91 -7.06
CA ALA A 101 8.44 -9.13 -6.83
C ALA A 101 7.08 -9.17 -7.56
N GLY A 102 6.98 -8.52 -8.73
CA GLY A 102 5.74 -8.42 -9.52
C GLY A 102 4.74 -7.35 -9.04
N PHE A 103 5.12 -6.49 -8.09
CA PHE A 103 4.34 -5.36 -7.63
C PHE A 103 4.80 -4.04 -8.23
N LYS A 104 3.83 -3.17 -8.53
CA LYS A 104 4.07 -1.74 -8.73
C LYS A 104 4.10 -1.04 -7.37
N VAL A 105 5.27 -0.51 -7.00
CA VAL A 105 5.49 0.14 -5.70
C VAL A 105 5.10 1.62 -5.75
N TYR A 106 4.35 2.07 -4.74
CA TYR A 106 3.97 3.47 -4.55
C TYR A 106 4.39 3.97 -3.17
N ARG A 107 5.07 5.11 -3.12
CA ARG A 107 5.42 5.82 -1.89
C ARG A 107 4.23 6.67 -1.41
N THR A 108 3.90 6.62 -0.13
CA THR A 108 2.94 7.55 0.48
C THR A 108 3.25 7.83 1.96
N THR A 109 3.04 9.07 2.40
CA THR A 109 3.08 9.48 3.81
C THR A 109 1.72 9.42 4.48
N LEU A 110 0.65 9.14 3.73
CA LEU A 110 -0.73 9.22 4.19
C LEU A 110 -1.24 7.92 4.81
N LEU A 111 -0.34 6.98 5.09
CA LEU A 111 -0.68 5.73 5.77
C LEU A 111 -0.89 6.03 7.26
N PRO A 112 -2.02 5.59 7.86
CA PRO A 112 -2.28 5.83 9.27
C PRO A 112 -1.32 4.97 10.09
N ARG A 113 -0.56 5.59 10.99
CA ARG A 113 0.21 4.83 11.99
C ARG A 113 -0.76 4.16 12.95
N LEU A 114 -0.55 2.88 13.22
CA LEU A 114 -1.42 2.06 14.05
C LEU A 114 -0.67 1.60 15.30
N GLY A 115 -1.36 1.38 16.42
CA GLY A 115 -0.75 0.88 17.67
C GLY A 115 -0.50 1.94 18.75
N SER A 116 -0.23 1.48 19.97
CA SER A 116 0.04 2.32 21.15
C SER A 116 1.46 2.88 21.20
N GLY A 117 2.32 2.47 20.27
CA GLY A 117 3.65 3.04 20.03
C GLY A 117 3.72 3.54 18.59
N SER A 118 4.16 4.78 18.40
CA SER A 118 4.07 5.58 17.17
C SER A 118 4.91 5.09 15.97
N ASP A 119 5.29 3.82 15.92
CA ASP A 119 6.31 3.29 14.98
C ASP A 119 5.83 2.12 14.11
N VAL A 120 4.56 1.72 14.19
CA VAL A 120 4.00 0.70 13.28
C VAL A 120 3.34 1.38 12.09
N ASP A 121 3.96 1.19 10.93
CA ASP A 121 3.44 1.65 9.66
C ASP A 121 2.75 0.47 8.93
N PRO A 122 1.47 0.60 8.51
CA PRO A 122 0.82 -0.42 7.70
C PRO A 122 1.25 -0.32 6.24
N VAL A 123 1.75 -1.41 5.68
CA VAL A 123 2.01 -1.59 4.25
C VAL A 123 0.78 -2.25 3.62
N LEU A 124 0.12 -1.56 2.70
CA LEU A 124 -1.03 -2.10 1.98
C LEU A 124 -0.58 -2.69 0.65
N PHE A 125 -1.06 -3.88 0.32
CA PHE A 125 -0.82 -4.50 -0.98
C PHE A 125 -2.10 -5.11 -1.54
N GLY A 126 -2.20 -5.20 -2.86
CA GLY A 126 -3.37 -5.76 -3.49
C GLY A 126 -3.39 -5.62 -5.01
N ARG A 127 -4.55 -5.88 -5.61
CA ARG A 127 -4.80 -5.67 -7.03
C ARG A 127 -5.84 -4.57 -7.25
N ASN A 128 -5.86 -3.98 -8.44
CA ASN A 128 -6.73 -2.85 -8.77
C ASN A 128 -8.23 -3.13 -8.64
N ASP A 129 -8.64 -4.40 -8.64
CA ASP A 129 -10.02 -4.85 -8.47
C ASP A 129 -10.43 -5.08 -7.00
N ALA A 130 -9.52 -4.87 -6.05
CA ALA A 130 -9.78 -5.12 -4.63
C ALA A 130 -10.69 -4.05 -4.00
N VAL A 131 -10.50 -2.79 -4.39
CA VAL A 131 -11.17 -1.63 -3.79
C VAL A 131 -11.94 -0.86 -4.86
N LEU A 132 -13.22 -0.59 -4.60
CA LEU A 132 -14.04 0.29 -5.41
C LEU A 132 -14.10 1.68 -4.77
N PHE A 133 -13.82 2.71 -5.56
CA PHE A 133 -14.07 4.09 -5.20
C PHE A 133 -15.25 4.62 -6.01
N GLY A 134 -16.24 5.17 -5.32
CA GLY A 134 -17.40 5.83 -5.92
C GLY A 134 -17.33 7.33 -5.67
N LEU A 135 -17.56 8.11 -6.71
CA LEU A 135 -17.58 9.56 -6.67
C LEU A 135 -18.78 10.07 -7.45
N VAL A 136 -19.57 10.94 -6.84
CA VAL A 136 -20.64 11.69 -7.51
C VAL A 136 -20.51 13.16 -7.14
N LEU A 137 -20.47 14.01 -8.16
CA LEU A 137 -20.63 15.46 -8.00
C LEU A 137 -22.13 15.73 -8.01
N THR A 138 -22.69 16.02 -6.84
CA THR A 138 -24.14 16.02 -6.64
C THR A 138 -24.74 17.38 -6.99
N GLU A 139 -24.15 18.46 -6.47
CA GLU A 139 -24.66 19.81 -6.68
C GLU A 139 -23.48 20.76 -6.85
N ASN A 140 -23.40 21.46 -7.98
CA ASN A 140 -22.42 22.51 -8.21
C ASN A 140 -23.17 23.78 -8.60
N GLU A 141 -22.98 24.86 -7.85
CA GLU A 141 -23.62 26.14 -8.15
C GLU A 141 -22.70 27.32 -7.89
N ILE A 142 -23.02 28.42 -8.57
CA ILE A 142 -22.34 29.70 -8.42
C ILE A 142 -23.34 30.67 -7.79
N LEU A 143 -23.02 31.15 -6.59
CA LEU A 143 -23.83 32.10 -5.83
C LEU A 143 -23.13 33.44 -5.74
N ARG A 144 -23.92 34.52 -5.64
CA ARG A 144 -23.39 35.86 -5.36
C ARG A 144 -23.06 35.96 -3.87
N SER A 145 -21.82 36.30 -3.52
CA SER A 145 -21.45 36.51 -2.12
C SER A 145 -22.18 37.73 -1.53
N GLU A 146 -22.79 37.57 -0.35
CA GLU A 146 -23.43 38.66 0.38
C GLU A 146 -22.42 39.60 1.06
N LYS A 147 -21.22 39.10 1.38
CA LYS A 147 -20.19 39.85 2.11
C LYS A 147 -19.16 40.53 1.22
N THR A 148 -19.02 40.05 -0.03
CA THR A 148 -18.03 40.55 -0.97
C THR A 148 -18.64 40.72 -2.34
N PHE A 149 -18.16 41.69 -3.11
CA PHE A 149 -18.59 41.86 -4.49
C PHE A 149 -17.99 40.79 -5.45
N ALA A 150 -17.91 39.53 -5.03
CA ALA A 150 -17.47 38.39 -5.84
C ALA A 150 -18.53 37.27 -5.95
N ASN A 151 -18.37 36.41 -6.96
CA ASN A 151 -19.12 35.16 -7.10
C ASN A 151 -18.38 34.04 -6.36
N ILE A 152 -19.12 33.19 -5.65
CA ILE A 152 -18.59 32.02 -4.95
C ILE A 152 -19.13 30.79 -5.66
N ALA A 153 -18.24 29.85 -5.99
CA ALA A 153 -18.63 28.53 -6.45
C ALA A 153 -18.62 27.56 -5.25
N ARG A 154 -19.69 26.80 -5.07
CA ARG A 154 -19.74 25.69 -4.12
C ARG A 154 -20.14 24.41 -4.84
N GLY A 155 -19.49 23.31 -4.45
CA GLY A 155 -19.73 21.99 -5.00
C GLY A 155 -19.86 20.97 -3.88
N LEU A 156 -20.95 20.19 -3.89
CA LEU A 156 -21.13 19.04 -3.01
C LEU A 156 -20.62 17.79 -3.72
N GLN A 157 -19.55 17.24 -3.16
CA GLN A 157 -18.94 16.00 -3.63
C GLN A 157 -19.26 14.87 -2.65
N LEU A 158 -20.05 13.90 -3.09
CA LEU A 158 -20.26 12.66 -2.35
C LEU A 158 -19.24 11.63 -2.81
N PHE A 159 -18.48 11.09 -1.87
CA PHE A 159 -17.48 10.08 -2.15
C PHE A 159 -17.58 8.92 -1.15
N GLY A 160 -17.24 7.73 -1.63
CA GLY A 160 -17.22 6.52 -0.81
C GLY A 160 -16.19 5.54 -1.34
N LYS A 161 -15.72 4.67 -0.47
CA LYS A 161 -14.85 3.54 -0.84
C LYS A 161 -15.30 2.29 -0.14
N LYS A 162 -15.19 1.15 -0.82
CA LYS A 162 -15.53 -0.16 -0.26
C LYS A 162 -14.58 -1.22 -0.78
N VAL A 163 -14.18 -2.14 0.10
CA VAL A 163 -13.47 -3.35 -0.31
C VAL A 163 -14.51 -4.32 -0.90
N ILE A 164 -14.34 -4.66 -2.17
CA ILE A 164 -15.26 -5.55 -2.91
C ILE A 164 -14.70 -6.97 -3.03
N ARG A 165 -13.38 -7.12 -3.00
CA ARG A 165 -12.67 -8.41 -3.02
C ARG A 165 -11.62 -8.43 -1.91
N PRO A 166 -12.01 -8.82 -0.69
CA PRO A 166 -11.09 -8.93 0.45
C PRO A 166 -9.89 -9.84 0.15
N GLU A 167 -10.08 -10.90 -0.63
CA GLU A 167 -9.02 -11.85 -0.99
C GLU A 167 -7.89 -11.24 -1.85
N ALA A 168 -8.18 -10.14 -2.54
CA ALA A 168 -7.24 -9.41 -3.39
C ALA A 168 -6.57 -8.21 -2.69
N LEU A 169 -6.81 -8.05 -1.39
CA LEU A 169 -6.23 -7.02 -0.54
C LEU A 169 -5.48 -7.68 0.62
N GLY A 170 -4.36 -7.09 1.03
CA GLY A 170 -3.58 -7.53 2.18
C GLY A 170 -2.92 -6.36 2.90
N VAL A 171 -2.59 -6.58 4.17
CA VAL A 171 -1.93 -5.59 5.02
C VAL A 171 -0.79 -6.29 5.76
N ALA A 172 0.39 -5.68 5.71
CA ALA A 172 1.51 -6.02 6.57
C ALA A 172 1.76 -4.89 7.58
N MET A 173 1.97 -5.23 8.83
CA MET A 173 2.34 -4.31 9.90
C MET A 173 3.84 -4.34 10.07
N VAL A 174 4.49 -3.22 9.75
CA VAL A 174 5.96 -3.14 9.78
C VAL A 174 6.41 -2.04 10.71
N GLN A 175 7.57 -2.25 11.30
CA GLN A 175 8.28 -1.25 12.08
C GLN A 175 9.70 -1.15 11.53
N VAL A 176 10.12 0.06 11.21
CA VAL A 176 11.51 0.30 10.78
C VAL A 176 12.39 0.38 12.03
N SER A 177 13.47 -0.40 12.06
CA SER A 177 14.52 -0.35 13.09
C SER A 177 15.80 0.29 12.58
#